data_AF-A0AAV7YDN0-F1
#
_entry.id   AF-A0AAV7YDN0-F1
#
_cell.length_a   1.000
_cell.length_b   1.000
_cell.length_c   1.000
_cell.angle_alpha   90.00
_cell.angle_beta   90.00
_cell.angle_gamma   90.00
#
_symmetry.space_group_name_H-M   'P 1'
#
loop_
_entity.id
_entity.type
_entity.pdbx_description
1 polymer ?
#
loop_
_entity_poly.entity_id
_entity_poly.type
_entity_poly.pdbx_seq_one_letter_code
_entity_poly.pdbx_strand_id
1 'polypeptide(L)'
;MSIQQISNTDFTESNTEGLRYVNPKQFNRILERRKERKKFEKKREKEYQQRKRKSKKPNESRRKNAFKRKRGNNGRFLPIKCKTKNDQDIKNEK
;
A
#
# COMPACT_ATOMS: atom_id res chain seq x y z
N MET A 1 23.60 47.02 -29.43
CA MET A 1 22.25 46.77 -28.89
C MET A 1 22.39 46.39 -27.43
N SER A 2 21.73 47.13 -26.54
CA SER A 2 21.81 46.94 -25.08
C SER A 2 21.02 45.70 -24.69
N ILE A 3 21.69 44.71 -24.11
CA ILE A 3 21.03 43.54 -23.52
C ILE A 3 20.55 43.98 -22.14
N GLN A 4 19.24 44.19 -22.02
CA GLN A 4 18.61 44.41 -20.72
C GLN A 4 18.82 43.16 -19.86
N GLN A 5 19.54 43.32 -18.74
CA GLN A 5 19.67 42.27 -17.75
C GLN A 5 18.30 42.06 -17.09
N ILE A 6 17.74 40.87 -17.26
CA ILE A 6 16.54 40.43 -16.55
C ILE A 6 16.99 40.14 -15.11
N SER A 7 16.63 41.01 -14.17
CA SER A 7 16.88 40.80 -12.75
C SER A 7 16.02 39.64 -12.24
N ASN A 8 16.65 38.49 -11.97
CA ASN A 8 16.04 37.34 -11.29
C ASN A 8 15.88 37.63 -9.79
N THR A 9 15.08 38.63 -9.45
CA THR A 9 14.72 38.95 -8.08
C THR A 9 13.22 38.77 -7.96
N ASP A 10 12.82 37.53 -7.64
CA ASP A 10 11.58 37.19 -6.92
C ASP A 10 11.45 35.65 -6.81
N PHE A 11 12.56 34.98 -6.45
CA PHE A 11 12.52 33.59 -6.02
C PHE A 11 12.47 33.60 -4.49
N THR A 12 11.26 33.59 -3.94
CA THR A 12 11.01 33.66 -2.49
C THR A 12 11.73 32.51 -1.75
N GLU A 13 12.69 32.88 -0.92
CA GLU A 13 13.67 32.01 -0.26
C GLU A 13 13.09 31.09 0.83
N SER A 14 11.80 31.19 1.17
CA SER A 14 11.19 30.41 2.26
C SER A 14 10.75 28.99 1.88
N ASN A 15 10.94 28.57 0.62
CA ASN A 15 10.72 27.19 0.14
C ASN A 15 12.02 26.46 -0.24
N THR A 16 13.18 27.03 0.12
CA THR A 16 14.50 26.62 -0.41
C THR A 16 15.20 25.52 0.38
N GLU A 17 14.58 24.91 1.38
CA GLU A 17 15.04 23.60 1.88
C GLU A 17 14.64 22.49 0.87
N GLY A 18 15.37 22.43 -0.25
CA GLY A 18 15.41 21.26 -1.14
C GLY A 18 14.79 21.41 -2.53
N LEU A 19 14.91 22.56 -3.19
CA LEU A 19 14.60 22.67 -4.62
C LEU A 19 15.74 22.06 -5.46
N ARG A 20 15.75 20.74 -5.53
CA ARG A 20 16.56 19.98 -6.48
C ARG A 20 15.98 20.14 -7.88
N TYR A 21 16.84 20.41 -8.87
CA TYR A 21 16.40 20.41 -10.27
C TYR A 21 15.79 19.05 -10.62
N VAL A 22 14.58 19.10 -11.17
CA VAL A 22 13.80 17.94 -11.63
C VAL A 22 13.43 18.13 -13.09
N ASN A 23 12.87 17.09 -13.70
CA ASN A 23 12.36 17.18 -15.06
C ASN A 23 11.32 18.31 -15.18
N PRO A 24 11.45 19.23 -16.16
CA PRO A 24 10.56 20.37 -16.31
C PRO A 24 9.08 19.97 -16.45
N LYS A 25 8.78 18.82 -17.09
CA LYS A 25 7.41 18.33 -17.26
C LYS A 25 6.75 17.87 -15.96
N GLN A 26 7.54 17.64 -14.91
CA GLN A 26 7.07 17.03 -13.67
C GLN A 26 7.01 18.01 -12.49
N PHE A 27 7.66 19.17 -12.57
CA PHE A 27 7.85 20.10 -11.45
C PHE A 27 6.54 20.45 -10.72
N ASN A 28 5.57 21.02 -11.44
CA ASN A 28 4.28 21.42 -10.87
C ASN A 28 3.52 20.23 -10.26
N ARG A 29 3.56 19.07 -10.93
CA ARG A 29 2.89 17.86 -10.46
C ARG A 29 3.52 17.31 -9.18
N ILE A 30 4.85 17.37 -9.06
CA ILE A 30 5.57 16.96 -7.86
C ILE A 30 5.16 17.84 -6.68
N LEU A 31 5.06 19.15 -6.87
CA LEU A 31 4.62 20.08 -5.83
C LEU A 31 3.21 19.78 -5.35
N GLU A 32 2.25 19.61 -6.26
CA GLU A 32 0.86 19.28 -5.91
C GLU A 32 0.76 17.92 -5.19
N ARG A 33 1.49 16.90 -5.67
CA ARG A 33 1.51 15.58 -5.01
C ARG A 33 2.15 15.63 -3.63
N ARG A 34 3.13 16.50 -3.38
CA ARG A 34 3.69 16.70 -2.04
C ARG A 34 2.66 17.30 -1.10
N LYS A 35 1.90 18.31 -1.53
CA LYS A 35 0.79 18.89 -0.74
C LYS A 35 -0.28 17.85 -0.43
N GLU A 36 -0.72 17.09 -1.43
CA GLU A 36 -1.67 15.98 -1.27
C GLU A 36 -1.14 14.93 -0.28
N ARG A 37 0.10 14.46 -0.46
CA ARG A 37 0.73 13.48 0.44
C ARG A 37 0.78 14.00 1.87
N LYS A 38 1.21 15.24 2.09
CA LYS A 38 1.25 15.87 3.42
C LYS A 38 -0.15 15.94 4.06
N LYS A 39 -1.18 16.22 3.26
CA LYS A 39 -2.60 16.21 3.70
C LYS A 39 -3.06 14.79 4.07
N PHE A 40 -2.74 13.80 3.24
CA PHE A 40 -3.11 12.40 3.48
C PHE A 40 -2.28 11.74 4.58
N GLU A 41 -1.04 12.18 4.82
CA GLU A 41 -0.12 11.60 5.81
C GLU A 41 -0.67 11.71 7.22
N LYS A 42 -1.30 12.83 7.60
CA LYS A 42 -1.97 12.95 8.91
C LYS A 42 -3.08 11.90 9.13
N LYS A 43 -3.78 11.53 8.05
CA LYS A 43 -4.82 10.48 8.08
C LYS A 43 -4.18 9.08 8.01
N ARG A 44 -3.19 8.91 7.14
CA ARG A 44 -2.52 7.63 6.87
C ARG A 44 -1.60 7.23 8.02
N GLU A 45 -1.00 8.15 8.75
CA GLU A 45 -0.18 7.89 9.93
C GLU A 45 -1.06 7.37 11.07
N LYS A 46 -2.19 8.04 11.35
CA LYS A 46 -3.20 7.51 12.29
C LYS A 46 -3.68 6.12 11.88
N GLU A 47 -4.04 5.94 10.61
CA GLU A 47 -4.46 4.64 10.08
C GLU A 47 -3.33 3.59 10.13
N TYR A 48 -2.09 3.96 9.81
CA TYR A 48 -0.94 3.06 9.79
C TYR A 48 -0.54 2.62 11.19
N GLN A 49 -0.50 3.55 12.14
CA GLN A 49 -0.30 3.25 13.56
C GLN A 49 -1.44 2.37 14.09
N GLN A 50 -2.67 2.62 13.67
CA GLN A 50 -3.82 1.79 14.03
C GLN A 50 -3.79 0.41 13.34
N ARG A 51 -3.28 0.29 12.10
CA ARG A 51 -3.09 -0.98 11.38
C ARG A 51 -1.91 -1.78 11.93
N LYS A 52 -0.83 -1.15 12.38
CA LYS A 52 0.27 -1.83 13.10
C LYS A 52 -0.21 -2.44 14.42
N ARG A 53 -1.15 -1.77 15.10
CA ARG A 53 -1.78 -2.26 16.34
C ARG A 53 -2.90 -3.28 16.08
N LYS A 54 -3.66 -3.15 14.98
CA LYS A 54 -4.71 -4.10 14.56
C LYS A 54 -4.09 -5.36 13.93
N SER A 55 -3.88 -6.36 14.76
CA SER A 55 -3.77 -7.81 14.53
C SER A 55 -3.38 -8.36 13.13
N LYS A 56 -2.50 -9.38 13.15
CA LYS A 56 -1.97 -10.18 12.02
C LYS A 56 -3.00 -10.74 11.02
N LYS A 57 -4.32 -10.66 11.25
CA LYS A 57 -5.36 -11.17 10.34
C LYS A 57 -6.50 -10.16 10.21
N PRO A 58 -6.68 -9.50 9.04
CA PRO A 58 -7.59 -8.38 8.88
C PRO A 58 -9.07 -8.76 9.02
N ASN A 59 -9.47 -10.01 8.67
CA ASN A 59 -10.87 -10.44 8.66
C ASN A 59 -11.07 -11.76 9.41
N GLU A 60 -12.02 -11.77 10.34
CA GLU A 60 -12.31 -12.93 11.20
C GLU A 60 -12.84 -14.14 10.42
N SER A 61 -13.71 -13.91 9.42
CA SER A 61 -14.19 -14.97 8.52
C SER A 61 -13.03 -15.64 7.76
N ARG A 62 -12.07 -14.84 7.25
CA ARG A 62 -10.88 -15.37 6.56
C ARG A 62 -10.00 -16.19 7.50
N ARG A 63 -9.85 -15.74 8.75
CA ARG A 63 -9.14 -16.50 9.79
C ARG A 63 -9.81 -17.85 10.04
N LYS A 64 -11.13 -17.89 10.25
CA LYS A 64 -11.90 -19.12 10.45
C LYS A 64 -11.78 -20.06 9.25
N ASN A 65 -11.89 -19.55 8.02
CA ASN A 65 -11.72 -20.35 6.81
C ASN A 65 -10.33 -20.99 6.73
N ALA A 66 -9.25 -20.23 6.98
CA ALA A 66 -7.89 -20.76 6.98
C ALA A 66 -7.63 -21.87 8.02
N PHE A 67 -8.37 -21.89 9.13
CA PHE A 67 -8.32 -22.96 10.13
C PHE A 67 -9.14 -24.20 9.71
N LYS A 68 -10.29 -24.02 9.04
CA LYS A 68 -11.15 -25.12 8.57
C LYS A 68 -10.64 -25.87 7.33
N ARG A 69 -9.70 -25.29 6.58
CA ARG A 69 -9.13 -25.91 5.37
C ARG A 69 -8.31 -27.16 5.72
N LYS A 70 -8.54 -28.24 4.96
CA LYS A 70 -7.74 -29.47 5.04
C LYS A 70 -6.28 -29.22 4.72
N ARG A 71 -5.40 -29.85 5.49
CA ARG A 71 -3.94 -29.72 5.39
C ARG A 71 -3.31 -31.10 5.19
N GLY A 72 -2.22 -31.13 4.44
CA GLY A 72 -1.35 -32.31 4.38
C GLY A 72 -0.39 -32.34 5.57
N ASN A 73 0.40 -33.40 5.66
CA ASN A 73 1.36 -33.61 6.76
C ASN A 73 2.32 -32.41 6.95
N ASN A 74 2.72 -31.75 5.85
CA ASN A 74 3.65 -30.61 5.87
C ASN A 74 2.96 -29.28 6.25
N GLY A 75 1.73 -29.30 6.76
CA GLY A 75 0.97 -28.11 7.16
C GLY A 75 0.47 -27.24 6.00
N ARG A 76 0.82 -27.55 4.75
CA ARG A 76 0.29 -26.90 3.54
C ARG A 76 -1.16 -27.31 3.30
N PHE A 77 -1.94 -26.43 2.69
CA PHE A 77 -3.30 -26.77 2.25
C PHE A 77 -3.26 -27.83 1.15
N LEU A 78 -4.21 -28.77 1.19
CA LEU A 78 -4.35 -29.77 0.13
C LEU A 78 -4.77 -29.08 -1.18
N PRO A 79 -4.16 -29.45 -2.32
CA PRO A 79 -4.58 -28.97 -3.63
C PRO A 79 -5.95 -29.56 -3.98
N ILE A 80 -6.76 -28.78 -4.71
CA ILE A 80 -8.17 -29.10 -5.00
C ILE A 80 -8.33 -30.43 -5.77
N LYS A 81 -7.30 -30.82 -6.52
CA LYS A 81 -7.26 -32.07 -7.31
C LYS A 81 -6.90 -33.31 -6.48
N CYS A 82 -6.25 -33.14 -5.34
CA CYS A 82 -5.90 -34.22 -4.41
C CYS A 82 -6.87 -34.21 -3.24
N LYS A 83 -8.17 -34.35 -3.53
CA LYS A 83 -9.12 -34.72 -2.47
C LYS A 83 -8.74 -36.13 -2.04
N THR A 84 -8.44 -36.31 -0.75
CA THR A 84 -8.23 -37.63 -0.18
C THR A 84 -9.49 -38.47 -0.38
N LYS A 85 -9.33 -39.76 -0.69
CA LYS A 85 -10.44 -40.68 -1.01
C LYS A 85 -11.58 -40.62 0.03
N ASN A 86 -11.22 -40.48 1.30
CA ASN A 86 -12.14 -40.35 2.45
C ASN A 86 -13.17 -39.21 2.36
N ASP A 87 -12.97 -38.20 1.50
CA ASP A 87 -13.90 -37.08 1.33
C ASP A 87 -15.06 -37.37 0.36
N GLN A 88 -14.88 -38.36 -0.51
CA GLN A 88 -15.93 -38.83 -1.42
C GLN A 88 -16.89 -39.77 -0.70
N ASP A 89 -16.40 -40.51 0.30
CA ASP A 89 -17.18 -41.52 1.02
C ASP A 89 -18.22 -40.89 1.98
N ILE A 90 -17.91 -39.75 2.61
CA ILE A 90 -18.84 -39.03 3.53
C ILE A 90 -20.05 -38.41 2.78
N LYS A 91 -19.95 -38.23 1.46
CA LYS A 91 -21.04 -37.66 0.66
C LYS A 91 -22.01 -38.69 0.12
N ASN A 92 -21.68 -39.98 0.20
CA ASN A 92 -22.48 -41.07 -0.35
C ASN A 92 -23.34 -41.80 0.71
N GLU A 93 -23.34 -41.32 1.97
CA GLU A 93 -24.15 -41.87 3.07
C GLU A 93 -25.27 -40.91 3.55
N LYS A 94 -25.82 -40.09 2.65
CA LYS A 94 -27.04 -39.30 2.92
C LYS A 94 -28.04 -39.44 1.80
#